data_AF-A0AAP4D704-F1
#
_entry.id   AF-A0AAP4D704-F1
#
_cell.length_a   1.000
_cell.length_b   1.000
_cell.length_c   1.000
_cell.angle_alpha   90.00
_cell.angle_beta   90.00
_cell.angle_gamma   90.00
#
_symmetry.space_group_name_H-M   'P 1'
#
loop_
_entity.id
_entity.type
_entity.pdbx_description
1 polymer ?
#
loop_
_entity_poly.entity_id
_entity_poly.type
_entity_poly.pdbx_seq_one_letter_code
_entity_poly.pdbx_strand_id
1 'polypeptide(L)'
;MLFALEGSRALGERIATRLGLTLAPHEERIFEDGEHKGRPLVPVRGHDVHVLLSLFAAPSSSIDQKLCRLLFFIGALKDAGAGRVTAITPHLAYGRKDRRTKPQDPVTTRYVARLFEAVGTDQILAVDVHNEAAFENAFRCGAESVSARGLFVRHLLPLLEGREAVVVAPDTGGSKRAEALRLLLETALGRPVGSALMEKHRSGGEVSGTGFVGEVAGRVAIVPDDLVSTGGTMRRCAAACRERGAEAVFALATHGLFAGEAAAMLADPVFTGIVVTSSVPAPPLPVAAKTRLTMLDLAPLLAEAVRRLHGGGSLAELSDSLELPGGPVVLEMRE
;
A
#
# COMPACT_ATOMS: atom_id res chain seq x y z
N MET A 1 -7.66 4.84 -21.25
CA MET A 1 -8.61 5.72 -20.52
C MET A 1 -8.44 5.47 -19.04
N LEU A 2 -8.50 6.50 -18.19
CA LEU A 2 -8.34 6.36 -16.73
C LEU A 2 -9.58 6.90 -16.02
N PHE A 3 -10.24 6.05 -15.25
CA PHE A 3 -11.31 6.41 -14.32
C PHE A 3 -10.76 6.33 -12.89
N ALA A 4 -11.25 7.18 -12.00
CA ALA A 4 -11.00 7.06 -10.56
C ALA A 4 -12.29 7.25 -9.80
N LEU A 5 -12.70 6.21 -9.07
CA LEU A 5 -13.95 6.22 -8.33
C LEU A 5 -13.82 7.05 -7.04
N GLU A 6 -14.97 7.39 -6.45
CA GLU A 6 -15.05 8.17 -5.22
C GLU A 6 -14.26 7.50 -4.09
N GLY A 7 -13.49 8.30 -3.34
CA GLY A 7 -12.50 7.81 -2.38
C GLY A 7 -11.09 7.58 -2.92
N SER A 8 -10.86 7.63 -4.23
CA SER A 8 -9.51 7.65 -4.83
C SER A 8 -9.31 8.72 -5.91
N ARG A 9 -10.30 9.59 -6.10
CA ARG A 9 -10.27 10.67 -7.10
C ARG A 9 -9.03 11.56 -7.02
N ALA A 10 -8.65 12.02 -5.83
CA ALA A 10 -7.47 12.87 -5.65
C ALA A 10 -6.15 12.20 -6.09
N LEU A 11 -6.00 10.90 -5.83
CA LEU A 11 -4.85 10.13 -6.32
C LEU A 11 -4.95 9.96 -7.85
N GLY A 12 -6.14 9.66 -8.36
CA GLY A 12 -6.42 9.51 -9.79
C GLY A 12 -6.09 10.77 -10.59
N GLU A 13 -6.42 11.95 -10.09
CA GLU A 13 -6.12 13.24 -10.73
C GLU A 13 -4.60 13.46 -10.83
N ARG A 14 -3.84 13.14 -9.77
CA ARG A 14 -2.37 13.21 -9.80
C ARG A 14 -1.76 12.21 -10.76
N ILE A 15 -2.29 10.99 -10.84
CA ILE A 15 -1.86 9.98 -11.83
C ILE A 15 -2.18 10.47 -13.26
N ALA A 16 -3.40 10.94 -13.51
CA ALA A 16 -3.83 11.44 -14.81
C ALA A 16 -2.93 12.59 -15.28
N THR A 17 -2.66 13.55 -14.39
CA THR A 17 -1.75 14.68 -14.67
C THR A 17 -0.37 14.19 -15.12
N ARG A 18 0.20 13.18 -14.44
CA ARG A 18 1.49 12.60 -14.79
C ARG A 18 1.48 11.80 -16.09
N LEU A 19 0.31 11.31 -16.51
CA LEU A 19 0.12 10.65 -17.80
C LEU A 19 -0.18 11.65 -18.94
N GLY A 20 -0.29 12.96 -18.65
CA GLY A 20 -0.75 13.95 -19.63
C GLY A 20 -2.22 13.77 -20.01
N LEU A 21 -3.03 13.22 -19.09
CA LEU A 21 -4.44 12.90 -19.28
C LEU A 21 -5.31 13.65 -18.25
N THR A 22 -6.61 13.67 -18.51
CA THR A 22 -7.63 13.96 -17.50
C THR A 22 -8.36 12.68 -17.14
N LEU A 23 -8.97 12.62 -15.94
CA LEU A 23 -9.87 11.52 -15.60
C LEU A 23 -11.06 11.50 -16.56
N ALA A 24 -11.40 10.30 -17.04
CA ALA A 24 -12.59 10.10 -17.84
C ALA A 24 -13.83 10.31 -16.96
N PRO A 25 -14.85 11.04 -17.45
CA PRO A 25 -16.03 11.36 -16.64
C PRO A 25 -16.90 10.10 -16.47
N HIS A 26 -17.41 9.92 -15.26
CA HIS A 26 -18.35 8.86 -14.91
C HIS A 26 -19.39 9.38 -13.90
N GLU A 27 -20.50 8.65 -13.79
CA GLU A 27 -21.55 8.90 -12.80
C GLU A 27 -21.39 7.87 -11.67
N GLU A 28 -21.42 8.33 -10.42
CA GLU A 28 -21.64 7.50 -9.23
C GLU A 28 -22.86 8.04 -8.50
N ARG A 29 -23.90 7.22 -8.39
CA ARG A 29 -25.14 7.56 -7.68
C ARG A 29 -25.41 6.53 -6.60
N ILE A 30 -25.78 7.02 -5.41
CA ILE A 30 -26.29 6.20 -4.31
C ILE A 30 -27.81 6.41 -4.27
N PHE A 31 -28.56 5.32 -4.26
CA PHE A 31 -30.02 5.34 -4.10
C PHE A 31 -30.39 5.49 -2.62
N GLU A 32 -31.63 5.89 -2.37
CA GLU A 32 -32.15 6.22 -1.05
C GLU A 32 -32.14 5.02 -0.08
N ASP A 33 -32.15 3.80 -0.61
CA ASP A 33 -32.10 2.53 0.12
C ASP A 33 -30.68 1.95 0.28
N GLY A 34 -29.66 2.62 -0.25
CA GLY A 34 -28.26 2.25 -0.13
C GLY A 34 -27.68 1.44 -1.30
N GLU A 35 -28.48 1.09 -2.30
CA GLU A 35 -27.96 0.60 -3.57
C GLU A 35 -27.11 1.68 -4.28
N HIS A 36 -26.30 1.28 -5.26
CA HIS A 36 -25.50 2.23 -6.02
C HIS A 36 -25.40 1.87 -7.49
N LYS A 37 -25.27 2.90 -8.31
CA LYS A 37 -25.07 2.82 -9.76
C LYS A 37 -23.80 3.55 -10.13
N GLY A 38 -22.95 2.88 -10.92
CA GLY A 38 -21.80 3.47 -11.58
C GLY A 38 -21.90 3.29 -13.09
N ARG A 39 -21.60 4.31 -13.89
CA ARG A 39 -21.47 4.15 -15.36
C ARG A 39 -20.49 5.14 -15.98
N PRO A 40 -19.81 4.79 -17.08
CA PRO A 40 -19.05 5.77 -17.84
C PRO A 40 -19.99 6.81 -18.49
N LEU A 41 -19.55 8.07 -18.55
CA LEU A 41 -20.23 9.15 -19.29
C LEU A 41 -19.65 9.35 -20.70
N VAL A 42 -18.69 8.52 -21.08
CA VAL A 42 -17.98 8.54 -22.36
C VAL A 42 -17.96 7.14 -22.98
N PRO A 43 -17.93 7.03 -24.32
CA PRO A 43 -17.76 5.73 -24.97
C PRO A 43 -16.45 5.05 -24.56
N VAL A 44 -16.52 3.76 -24.25
CA VAL A 44 -15.35 2.94 -23.85
C VAL A 44 -15.07 1.77 -24.78
N ARG A 45 -15.90 1.58 -25.83
CA ARG A 45 -15.82 0.40 -26.70
C ARG A 45 -14.44 0.25 -27.34
N GLY A 46 -13.82 -0.93 -27.15
CA GLY A 46 -12.50 -1.25 -27.70
C GLY A 46 -11.32 -0.52 -27.05
N HIS A 47 -11.55 0.36 -26.06
CA HIS A 47 -10.48 1.05 -25.37
C HIS A 47 -9.80 0.18 -24.32
N ASP A 48 -8.52 0.47 -24.04
CA ASP A 48 -7.82 0.05 -22.84
C ASP A 48 -8.20 0.96 -21.66
N VAL A 49 -8.90 0.42 -20.68
CA VAL A 49 -9.53 1.15 -19.58
C VAL A 49 -8.89 0.77 -18.26
N HIS A 50 -8.50 1.77 -17.49
CA HIS A 50 -7.92 1.64 -16.16
C HIS A 50 -8.89 2.24 -15.15
N VAL A 51 -9.23 1.50 -14.08
CA VAL A 51 -10.16 1.97 -13.03
C VAL A 51 -9.45 1.96 -11.69
N LEU A 52 -9.30 3.14 -11.09
CA LEU A 52 -8.64 3.32 -9.81
C LEU A 52 -9.63 3.35 -8.64
N LEU A 53 -9.46 2.45 -7.67
CA LEU A 53 -10.07 2.57 -6.34
C LEU A 53 -9.27 1.76 -5.30
N SER A 54 -8.80 2.42 -4.24
CA SER A 54 -8.28 1.75 -3.05
C SER A 54 -9.40 1.24 -2.15
N LEU A 55 -9.24 0.05 -1.60
CA LEU A 55 -10.24 -0.60 -0.74
C LEU A 55 -9.93 -0.36 0.75
N PHE A 56 -10.49 0.67 1.35
CA PHE A 56 -10.28 1.00 2.77
C PHE A 56 -11.60 1.43 3.42
N ALA A 57 -11.69 1.39 4.74
CA ALA A 57 -12.85 1.93 5.45
C ALA A 57 -12.73 3.47 5.54
N ALA A 58 -13.81 4.18 5.22
CA ALA A 58 -13.93 5.62 5.41
C ALA A 58 -15.25 5.91 6.14
N PRO A 59 -15.41 7.10 6.77
CA PRO A 59 -16.66 7.45 7.45
C PRO A 59 -17.91 7.31 6.58
N SER A 60 -17.78 7.55 5.27
CA SER A 60 -18.88 7.51 4.29
C SER A 60 -19.00 6.18 3.54
N SER A 61 -18.07 5.22 3.72
CA SER A 61 -18.11 3.95 2.98
C SER A 61 -17.26 2.85 3.62
N SER A 62 -17.85 1.66 3.74
CA SER A 62 -17.14 0.44 4.14
C SER A 62 -16.24 -0.10 3.03
N ILE A 63 -15.35 -1.03 3.40
CA ILE A 63 -14.51 -1.78 2.44
C ILE A 63 -15.40 -2.53 1.44
N ASP A 64 -16.47 -3.16 1.93
CA ASP A 64 -17.41 -3.93 1.10
C ASP A 64 -18.15 -3.05 0.10
N GLN A 65 -18.61 -1.87 0.52
CA GLN A 65 -19.27 -0.92 -0.37
C GLN A 65 -18.33 -0.45 -1.48
N LYS A 66 -17.05 -0.17 -1.16
CA LYS A 66 -16.04 0.18 -2.17
C LYS A 66 -15.75 -0.98 -3.12
N LEU A 67 -15.64 -2.20 -2.59
CA LEU A 67 -15.43 -3.40 -3.40
C LEU A 67 -16.61 -3.61 -4.38
N CYS A 68 -17.85 -3.55 -3.91
CA CYS A 68 -19.04 -3.68 -4.76
C CYS A 68 -19.08 -2.57 -5.83
N ARG A 69 -18.82 -1.31 -5.47
CA ARG A 69 -18.77 -0.19 -6.43
C ARG A 69 -17.77 -0.43 -7.55
N LEU A 70 -16.56 -0.87 -7.20
CA LEU A 70 -15.52 -1.17 -8.17
C LEU A 70 -15.93 -2.32 -9.09
N LEU A 71 -16.41 -3.43 -8.52
CA LEU A 71 -16.82 -4.61 -9.28
C LEU A 71 -17.97 -4.28 -10.25
N PHE A 72 -18.98 -3.55 -9.79
CA PHE A 72 -20.12 -3.15 -10.62
C PHE A 72 -19.72 -2.16 -11.70
N PHE A 73 -18.80 -1.23 -11.42
CA PHE A 73 -18.29 -0.32 -12.43
C PHE A 73 -17.47 -1.05 -13.49
N ILE A 74 -16.66 -2.04 -13.11
CA ILE A 74 -15.94 -2.91 -14.06
C ILE A 74 -16.93 -3.66 -14.95
N GLY A 75 -17.98 -4.26 -14.36
CA GLY A 75 -19.06 -4.90 -15.13
C GLY A 75 -19.71 -3.96 -16.13
N ALA A 76 -20.06 -2.74 -15.71
CA ALA A 76 -20.63 -1.71 -16.59
C ALA A 76 -19.70 -1.32 -17.75
N LEU A 77 -18.39 -1.28 -17.53
CA LEU A 77 -17.40 -1.03 -18.59
C LEU A 77 -17.33 -2.19 -19.58
N LYS A 78 -17.39 -3.43 -19.09
CA LYS A 78 -17.42 -4.64 -19.93
C LYS A 78 -18.70 -4.72 -20.76
N ASP A 79 -19.86 -4.47 -20.17
CA ASP A 79 -21.14 -4.40 -20.90
C ASP A 79 -21.13 -3.29 -21.97
N ALA A 80 -20.47 -2.17 -21.69
CA ALA A 80 -20.27 -1.09 -22.65
C ALA A 80 -19.24 -1.41 -23.76
N GLY A 81 -18.59 -2.58 -23.71
CA GLY A 81 -17.69 -3.10 -24.73
C GLY A 81 -16.23 -2.68 -24.59
N ALA A 82 -15.78 -2.30 -23.39
CA ALA A 82 -14.36 -2.02 -23.14
C ALA A 82 -13.47 -3.19 -23.60
N GLY A 83 -12.41 -2.86 -24.36
CA GLY A 83 -11.52 -3.88 -24.94
C GLY A 83 -10.67 -4.58 -23.88
N ARG A 84 -10.11 -3.78 -22.97
CA ARG A 84 -9.38 -4.26 -21.78
C ARG A 84 -9.74 -3.40 -20.57
N VAL A 85 -9.89 -4.01 -19.40
CA VAL A 85 -10.21 -3.37 -18.13
C VAL A 85 -9.19 -3.83 -17.09
N THR A 86 -8.33 -2.89 -16.69
CA THR A 86 -7.36 -3.04 -15.61
C THR A 86 -7.91 -2.39 -14.33
N ALA A 87 -8.09 -3.19 -13.28
CA ALA A 87 -8.42 -2.69 -11.95
C ALA A 87 -7.14 -2.25 -11.23
N ILE A 88 -7.01 -0.96 -10.94
CA ILE A 88 -5.90 -0.42 -10.15
C ILE A 88 -6.41 -0.27 -8.71
N THR A 89 -5.94 -1.13 -7.84
CA THR A 89 -6.35 -1.19 -6.42
C THR A 89 -5.13 -0.97 -5.53
N PRO A 90 -4.67 0.29 -5.33
CA PRO A 90 -3.41 0.55 -4.63
C PRO A 90 -3.33 -0.15 -3.29
N HIS A 91 -4.39 -0.06 -2.48
CA HIS A 91 -4.61 -0.97 -1.36
C HIS A 91 -5.73 -1.97 -1.73
N LEU A 92 -5.35 -3.24 -1.93
CA LEU A 92 -6.29 -4.34 -2.10
C LEU A 92 -6.61 -4.97 -0.74
N ALA A 93 -7.83 -4.76 -0.26
CA ALA A 93 -8.29 -5.32 1.00
C ALA A 93 -8.41 -6.86 0.95
N TYR A 94 -8.65 -7.46 2.11
CA TYR A 94 -8.84 -8.91 2.29
C TYR A 94 -7.60 -9.81 2.06
N GLY A 95 -6.42 -9.22 1.85
CA GLY A 95 -5.16 -9.96 1.68
C GLY A 95 -4.65 -10.72 2.93
N ARG A 96 -5.13 -10.40 4.14
CA ARG A 96 -4.65 -11.03 5.40
C ARG A 96 -5.15 -12.46 5.63
N LYS A 97 -6.13 -12.93 4.85
CA LYS A 97 -6.68 -14.30 4.89
C LYS A 97 -6.42 -14.99 3.56
N ASP A 98 -5.15 -15.27 3.35
CA ASP A 98 -4.53 -15.81 2.15
C ASP A 98 -4.30 -17.34 2.22
N ARG A 99 -4.34 -17.92 3.42
CA ARG A 99 -4.25 -19.37 3.67
C ARG A 99 -5.09 -19.78 4.88
N ARG A 100 -5.34 -21.08 4.99
CA ARG A 100 -5.94 -21.67 6.19
C ARG A 100 -4.90 -21.77 7.30
N THR A 101 -5.17 -21.15 8.45
CA THR A 101 -4.32 -21.25 9.65
C THR A 101 -4.91 -22.19 10.71
N LYS A 102 -6.21 -22.45 10.62
CA LYS A 102 -6.99 -23.36 11.46
C LYS A 102 -7.94 -24.20 10.58
N PRO A 103 -8.45 -25.33 11.08
CA PRO A 103 -9.53 -26.06 10.42
C PRO A 103 -10.69 -25.11 10.07
N GLN A 104 -11.23 -25.25 8.86
CA GLN A 104 -12.38 -24.47 8.36
C GLN A 104 -12.13 -22.97 8.14
N ASP A 105 -10.88 -22.48 8.25
CA ASP A 105 -10.56 -21.09 7.91
C ASP A 105 -10.94 -20.75 6.44
N PRO A 106 -11.40 -19.51 6.19
CA PRO A 106 -11.61 -19.02 4.84
C PRO A 106 -10.28 -18.70 4.15
N VAL A 107 -10.32 -18.63 2.82
CA VAL A 107 -9.23 -18.10 1.97
C VAL A 107 -9.80 -16.92 1.20
N THR A 108 -10.05 -15.82 1.92
CA THR A 108 -10.80 -14.66 1.40
C THR A 108 -10.13 -14.03 0.19
N THR A 109 -8.79 -13.98 0.12
CA THR A 109 -8.05 -13.52 -1.07
C THR A 109 -8.52 -14.22 -2.34
N ARG A 110 -8.73 -15.55 -2.28
CA ARG A 110 -9.22 -16.35 -3.41
C ARG A 110 -10.67 -16.03 -3.77
N TYR A 111 -11.51 -15.69 -2.80
CA TYR A 111 -12.90 -15.31 -3.07
C TYR A 111 -12.98 -13.95 -3.74
N VAL A 112 -12.20 -12.98 -3.25
CA VAL A 112 -12.09 -11.64 -3.86
C VAL A 112 -11.56 -11.73 -5.28
N ALA A 113 -10.53 -12.54 -5.55
CA ALA A 113 -10.02 -12.76 -6.90
C ALA A 113 -11.11 -13.26 -7.85
N ARG A 114 -11.90 -14.26 -7.42
CA ARG A 114 -13.03 -14.78 -8.20
C ARG A 114 -14.12 -13.75 -8.46
N LEU A 115 -14.36 -12.80 -7.55
CA LEU A 115 -15.31 -11.71 -7.78
C LEU A 115 -14.83 -10.78 -8.90
N PHE A 116 -13.56 -10.38 -8.89
CA PHE A 116 -12.96 -9.57 -9.96
C PHE A 116 -13.01 -10.28 -11.31
N GLU A 117 -12.67 -11.57 -11.34
CA GLU A 117 -12.76 -12.40 -12.56
C GLU A 117 -14.20 -12.52 -13.07
N ALA A 118 -15.17 -12.71 -12.17
CA ALA A 118 -16.57 -12.90 -12.54
C ALA A 118 -17.18 -11.66 -13.23
N VAL A 119 -16.73 -10.45 -12.88
CA VAL A 119 -17.14 -9.20 -13.56
C VAL A 119 -16.32 -8.89 -14.81
N GLY A 120 -15.42 -9.81 -15.20
CA GLY A 120 -14.63 -9.71 -16.43
C GLY A 120 -13.34 -8.91 -16.31
N THR A 121 -12.80 -8.67 -15.11
CA THR A 121 -11.52 -7.95 -14.97
C THR A 121 -10.40 -8.66 -15.73
N ASP A 122 -9.74 -8.00 -16.69
CA ASP A 122 -8.67 -8.63 -17.49
C ASP A 122 -7.33 -8.59 -16.76
N GLN A 123 -7.11 -7.55 -15.96
CA GLN A 123 -5.89 -7.39 -15.19
C GLN A 123 -6.15 -6.64 -13.87
N ILE A 124 -5.40 -6.96 -12.83
CA ILE A 124 -5.37 -6.22 -11.57
C ILE A 124 -3.94 -5.74 -11.27
N LEU A 125 -3.84 -4.49 -10.83
CA LEU A 125 -2.60 -3.87 -10.36
C LEU A 125 -2.81 -3.43 -8.91
N ALA A 126 -2.00 -3.95 -7.99
CA ALA A 126 -1.96 -3.56 -6.59
C ALA A 126 -0.58 -3.02 -6.19
N VAL A 127 -0.46 -2.47 -4.98
CA VAL A 127 0.83 -2.04 -4.42
C VAL A 127 1.10 -2.79 -3.13
N ASP A 128 2.31 -3.33 -2.98
CA ASP A 128 2.81 -4.09 -1.82
C ASP A 128 1.74 -5.01 -1.19
N VAL A 129 1.21 -5.95 -1.98
CA VAL A 129 0.25 -6.94 -1.49
C VAL A 129 0.79 -7.72 -0.28
N HIS A 130 -0.11 -8.11 0.62
CA HIS A 130 0.26 -8.75 1.89
C HIS A 130 1.15 -10.00 1.71
N ASN A 131 0.84 -10.80 0.69
CA ASN A 131 1.59 -11.99 0.29
C ASN A 131 1.52 -12.14 -1.24
N GLU A 132 2.62 -11.84 -1.90
CA GLU A 132 2.76 -11.88 -3.38
C GLU A 132 2.40 -13.24 -3.95
N ALA A 133 2.97 -14.31 -3.40
CA ALA A 133 2.70 -15.66 -3.88
C ALA A 133 1.21 -16.03 -3.76
N ALA A 134 0.55 -15.66 -2.66
CA ALA A 134 -0.86 -15.96 -2.51
C ALA A 134 -1.76 -15.08 -3.40
N PHE A 135 -1.36 -13.84 -3.66
CA PHE A 135 -2.03 -12.94 -4.60
C PHE A 135 -1.94 -13.47 -6.03
N GLU A 136 -0.74 -13.77 -6.52
CA GLU A 136 -0.51 -14.32 -7.87
C GLU A 136 -1.24 -15.65 -8.07
N ASN A 137 -1.26 -16.53 -7.07
CA ASN A 137 -1.97 -17.81 -7.18
C ASN A 137 -3.49 -17.70 -7.01
N ALA A 138 -4.01 -16.57 -6.50
CA ALA A 138 -5.44 -16.37 -6.31
C ALA A 138 -6.12 -15.89 -7.60
N PHE A 139 -5.45 -15.04 -8.38
CA PHE A 139 -5.97 -14.45 -9.62
C PHE A 139 -5.49 -15.24 -10.84
N ARG A 140 -6.43 -15.59 -11.71
CA ARG A 140 -6.17 -16.25 -13.01
C ARG A 140 -6.06 -15.24 -14.16
N CYS A 141 -6.63 -14.05 -13.98
CA CYS A 141 -6.36 -12.92 -14.86
C CYS A 141 -4.96 -12.34 -14.57
N GLY A 142 -4.49 -11.40 -15.39
CA GLY A 142 -3.19 -10.78 -15.15
C GLY A 142 -3.17 -10.12 -13.77
N ALA A 143 -2.23 -10.48 -12.90
CA ALA A 143 -2.17 -9.96 -11.54
C ALA A 143 -0.75 -9.50 -11.24
N GLU A 144 -0.62 -8.19 -11.02
CA GLU A 144 0.67 -7.53 -10.84
C GLU A 144 0.65 -6.74 -9.53
N SER A 145 1.74 -6.84 -8.77
CA SER A 145 1.98 -5.98 -7.61
C SER A 145 3.26 -5.19 -7.84
N VAL A 146 3.18 -3.87 -7.68
CA VAL A 146 4.38 -3.01 -7.65
C VAL A 146 4.75 -2.67 -6.21
N SER A 147 6.02 -2.32 -5.97
CA SER A 147 6.48 -1.98 -4.62
C SER A 147 6.71 -0.48 -4.43
N ALA A 148 6.27 0.06 -3.29
CA ALA A 148 6.58 1.44 -2.88
C ALA A 148 7.98 1.58 -2.25
N ARG A 149 8.74 0.50 -2.14
CA ARG A 149 10.07 0.45 -1.54
C ARG A 149 11.04 1.51 -2.09
N GLY A 150 11.04 1.74 -3.41
CA GLY A 150 11.85 2.80 -4.03
C GLY A 150 11.48 4.20 -3.52
N LEU A 151 10.20 4.49 -3.25
CA LEU A 151 9.77 5.76 -2.66
C LEU A 151 10.31 5.93 -1.23
N PHE A 152 10.26 4.87 -0.43
CA PHE A 152 10.79 4.90 0.94
C PHE A 152 12.30 5.10 0.97
N VAL A 153 13.05 4.37 0.14
CA VAL A 153 14.51 4.52 0.07
C VAL A 153 14.88 5.96 -0.29
N ARG A 154 14.25 6.53 -1.32
CA ARG A 154 14.50 7.93 -1.74
C ARG A 154 14.20 8.94 -0.63
N HIS A 155 13.16 8.71 0.17
CA HIS A 155 12.85 9.55 1.32
C HIS A 155 13.87 9.39 2.46
N LEU A 156 14.36 8.18 2.69
CA LEU A 156 15.31 7.88 3.76
C LEU A 156 16.74 8.34 3.46
N LEU A 157 17.17 8.37 2.20
CA LEU A 157 18.54 8.76 1.81
C LEU A 157 19.07 10.03 2.50
N PRO A 158 18.40 11.20 2.40
CA PRO A 158 18.86 12.41 3.08
C PRO A 158 18.81 12.31 4.61
N LEU A 159 17.93 11.47 5.15
CA LEU A 159 17.89 11.21 6.58
C LEU A 159 19.07 10.36 7.03
N LEU A 160 19.60 9.48 6.19
CA LEU A 160 20.66 8.55 6.60
C LEU A 160 22.08 9.05 6.29
N GLU A 161 22.22 10.28 5.82
CA GLU A 161 23.53 10.89 5.54
C GLU A 161 24.39 10.92 6.81
N GLY A 162 25.57 10.29 6.74
CA GLY A 162 26.51 10.20 7.87
C GLY A 162 26.07 9.31 9.04
N ARG A 163 24.95 8.56 8.93
CA ARG A 163 24.39 7.76 10.03
C ARG A 163 24.31 6.28 9.70
N GLU A 164 24.70 5.40 10.61
CA GLU A 164 24.55 3.95 10.41
C GLU A 164 23.07 3.54 10.49
N ALA A 165 22.65 2.61 9.62
CA ALA A 165 21.25 2.20 9.50
C ALA A 165 21.08 0.69 9.70
N VAL A 166 19.92 0.31 10.23
CA VAL A 166 19.52 -1.09 10.40
C VAL A 166 18.05 -1.24 10.03
N VAL A 167 17.73 -2.20 9.17
CA VAL A 167 16.34 -2.54 8.86
C VAL A 167 15.89 -3.67 9.78
N VAL A 168 14.80 -3.43 10.50
CA VAL A 168 14.28 -4.32 11.55
C VAL A 168 12.94 -4.92 11.10
N ALA A 169 12.93 -6.22 10.81
CA ALA A 169 11.72 -6.95 10.54
C ALA A 169 10.86 -7.03 11.82
N PRO A 170 9.62 -6.49 11.83
CA PRO A 170 8.80 -6.44 13.04
C PRO A 170 8.21 -7.81 13.41
N ASP A 171 8.19 -8.75 12.47
CA ASP A 171 7.96 -10.17 12.70
C ASP A 171 8.52 -11.04 11.55
N THR A 172 8.41 -12.36 11.72
CA THR A 172 8.89 -13.36 10.75
C THR A 172 8.16 -13.29 9.41
N GLY A 173 6.90 -12.85 9.39
CA GLY A 173 6.12 -12.68 8.16
C GLY A 173 6.65 -11.55 7.29
N GLY A 174 7.10 -10.46 7.93
CA GLY A 174 7.67 -9.29 7.25
C GLY A 174 9.16 -9.42 6.86
N SER A 175 9.84 -10.52 7.18
CA SER A 175 11.30 -10.62 7.02
C SER A 175 11.77 -10.48 5.57
N LYS A 176 11.04 -11.07 4.59
CA LYS A 176 11.39 -10.92 3.17
C LYS A 176 11.28 -9.46 2.70
N ARG A 177 10.26 -8.74 3.17
CA ARG A 177 10.04 -7.32 2.85
C ARG A 177 11.12 -6.44 3.45
N ALA A 178 11.46 -6.70 4.71
CA ALA A 178 12.55 -6.01 5.39
C ALA A 178 13.89 -6.21 4.66
N GLU A 179 14.19 -7.45 4.25
CA GLU A 179 15.41 -7.75 3.50
C GLU A 179 15.45 -7.07 2.13
N ALA A 180 14.34 -7.09 1.39
CA ALA A 180 14.25 -6.41 0.10
C ALA A 180 14.47 -4.89 0.23
N LEU A 181 13.94 -4.25 1.28
CA LEU A 181 14.21 -2.84 1.60
C LEU A 181 15.68 -2.62 1.96
N ARG A 182 16.25 -3.49 2.81
CA ARG A 182 17.65 -3.41 3.24
C ARG A 182 18.60 -3.45 2.04
N LEU A 183 18.40 -4.39 1.12
CA LEU A 183 19.23 -4.54 -0.08
C LEU A 183 19.13 -3.33 -1.01
N LEU A 184 17.93 -2.79 -1.23
CA LEU A 184 17.77 -1.59 -2.05
C LEU A 184 18.42 -0.37 -1.38
N LEU A 185 18.28 -0.24 -0.07
CA LEU A 185 18.88 0.85 0.70
C LEU A 185 20.41 0.77 0.73
N GLU A 186 20.97 -0.43 0.90
CA GLU A 186 22.42 -0.70 0.83
C GLU A 186 22.98 -0.33 -0.54
N THR A 187 22.28 -0.71 -1.61
CA THR A 187 22.63 -0.33 -2.98
C THR A 187 22.61 1.19 -3.17
N ALA A 188 21.57 1.86 -2.66
CA ALA A 188 21.40 3.30 -2.81
C ALA A 188 22.42 4.12 -1.98
N LEU A 189 22.82 3.61 -0.81
CA LEU A 189 23.80 4.25 0.07
C LEU A 189 25.25 3.93 -0.31
N GLY A 190 25.50 2.85 -1.07
CA GLY A 190 26.84 2.39 -1.40
C GLY A 190 27.62 1.87 -0.19
N ARG A 191 26.94 1.46 0.89
CA ARG A 191 27.55 0.92 2.12
C ARG A 191 26.61 -0.06 2.83
N PRO A 192 27.14 -0.97 3.67
CA PRO A 192 26.35 -2.00 4.34
C PRO A 192 25.20 -1.41 5.17
N VAL A 193 24.05 -2.06 5.13
CA VAL A 193 22.91 -1.76 6.02
C VAL A 193 22.62 -2.99 6.88
N GLY A 194 22.56 -2.79 8.20
CA GLY A 194 22.31 -3.87 9.14
C GLY A 194 20.93 -4.51 8.97
N SER A 195 20.79 -5.75 9.44
CA SER A 195 19.52 -6.48 9.53
C SER A 195 19.22 -6.82 10.99
N ALA A 196 17.97 -6.69 11.41
CA ALA A 196 17.48 -7.22 12.67
C ALA A 196 16.07 -7.82 12.52
N LEU A 197 15.68 -8.67 13.46
CA LEU A 197 14.38 -9.35 13.48
C LEU A 197 13.86 -9.39 14.91
N MET A 198 12.60 -8.97 15.09
CA MET A 198 11.85 -9.21 16.29
C MET A 198 11.12 -10.54 16.20
N GLU A 199 11.36 -11.43 17.17
CA GLU A 199 10.62 -12.67 17.30
C GLU A 199 9.21 -12.37 17.81
N LYS A 200 8.23 -13.08 17.26
CA LYS A 200 6.83 -12.92 17.62
C LYS A 200 6.22 -14.29 17.87
N HIS A 201 5.88 -14.57 19.12
CA HIS A 201 5.03 -15.68 19.51
C HIS A 201 3.58 -15.18 19.60
N ARG A 202 2.64 -15.96 19.09
CA ARG A 202 1.22 -15.63 19.19
C ARG A 202 0.45 -16.82 19.72
N SER A 203 0.10 -16.77 21.01
CA SER A 203 -0.70 -17.78 21.70
C SER A 203 -2.03 -17.16 22.15
N GLY A 204 -3.16 -17.77 21.80
CA GLY A 204 -4.48 -17.37 22.33
C GLY A 204 -5.00 -15.98 21.94
N GLY A 205 -4.34 -15.26 21.02
CA GLY A 205 -4.71 -13.88 20.66
C GLY A 205 -3.81 -12.82 21.29
N GLU A 206 -3.02 -13.20 22.29
CA GLU A 206 -1.97 -12.36 22.86
C GLU A 206 -0.68 -12.49 22.04
N VAL A 207 0.03 -11.37 21.90
CA VAL A 207 1.35 -11.34 21.27
C VAL A 207 2.39 -11.32 22.39
N SER A 208 3.15 -12.40 22.50
CA SER A 208 4.28 -12.54 23.41
C SER A 208 5.56 -12.76 22.60
N GLY A 209 6.73 -12.64 23.22
CA GLY A 209 8.02 -12.79 22.54
C GLY A 209 8.91 -11.58 22.78
N THR A 210 10.08 -11.85 23.37
CA THR A 210 11.13 -10.87 23.69
C THR A 210 12.38 -11.07 22.84
N GLY A 211 12.39 -12.11 21.99
CA GLY A 211 13.50 -12.41 21.09
C GLY A 211 13.75 -11.26 20.14
N PHE A 212 14.99 -10.79 20.11
CA PHE A 212 15.45 -9.76 19.21
C PHE A 212 16.82 -10.19 18.70
N VAL A 213 16.95 -10.34 17.39
CA VAL A 213 18.20 -10.75 16.73
C VAL A 213 18.71 -9.58 15.92
N GLY A 214 19.99 -9.22 16.09
CA GLY A 214 20.64 -8.12 15.39
C GLY A 214 21.06 -6.97 16.30
N GLU A 215 21.96 -6.11 15.79
CA GLU A 215 22.51 -4.96 16.52
C GLU A 215 21.89 -3.65 16.04
N VAL A 216 21.39 -2.84 16.97
CA VAL A 216 20.70 -1.57 16.71
C VAL A 216 21.27 -0.39 17.49
N ALA A 217 22.15 -0.62 18.46
CA ALA A 217 22.73 0.42 19.29
C ALA A 217 23.50 1.44 18.44
N GLY A 218 23.20 2.73 18.64
CA GLY A 218 23.82 3.83 17.89
C GLY A 218 23.44 3.89 16.41
N ARG A 219 22.41 3.16 15.96
CA ARG A 219 21.95 3.14 14.57
C ARG A 219 20.55 3.73 14.42
N VAL A 220 20.23 4.19 13.22
CA VAL A 220 18.87 4.51 12.80
C VAL A 220 18.14 3.21 12.45
N ALA A 221 17.16 2.83 13.27
CA ALA A 221 16.33 1.65 13.06
C ALA A 221 15.15 1.96 12.12
N ILE A 222 14.96 1.14 11.10
CA ILE A 222 13.91 1.28 10.09
C ILE A 222 13.01 0.06 10.18
N VAL A 223 11.72 0.25 10.50
CA VAL A 223 10.75 -0.81 10.74
C VAL A 223 9.71 -0.82 9.61
N PRO A 224 9.89 -1.61 8.54
CA PRO A 224 8.94 -1.68 7.44
C PRO A 224 7.82 -2.70 7.65
N ASP A 225 6.65 -2.40 7.10
CA ASP A 225 5.53 -3.34 6.94
C ASP A 225 4.72 -3.00 5.67
N ASP A 226 3.82 -3.88 5.22
CA ASP A 226 2.92 -3.56 4.09
C ASP A 226 1.90 -2.50 4.50
N LEU A 227 1.43 -2.58 5.74
CA LEU A 227 0.38 -1.71 6.24
C LEU A 227 0.56 -1.42 7.72
N VAL A 228 -0.10 -0.35 8.16
CA VAL A 228 -0.29 -0.05 9.58
C VAL A 228 -1.78 0.07 9.86
N SER A 229 -2.29 -0.85 10.68
CA SER A 229 -3.68 -0.86 11.16
C SER A 229 -3.79 -0.17 12.52
N THR A 230 -3.53 -0.88 13.61
CA THR A 230 -3.51 -0.33 14.99
C THR A 230 -2.13 0.11 15.45
N GLY A 231 -1.07 -0.22 14.69
CA GLY A 231 0.31 0.12 15.03
C GLY A 231 0.95 -0.69 16.15
N GLY A 232 0.23 -1.60 16.82
CA GLY A 232 0.74 -2.31 18.00
C GLY A 232 2.02 -3.12 17.75
N THR A 233 2.13 -3.79 16.59
CA THR A 233 3.34 -4.55 16.23
C THR A 233 4.54 -3.64 16.01
N MET A 234 4.39 -2.59 15.21
CA MET A 234 5.45 -1.61 14.98
C MET A 234 5.88 -0.90 16.25
N ARG A 235 4.93 -0.54 17.13
CA ARG A 235 5.21 0.14 18.40
C ARG A 235 6.03 -0.72 19.36
N ARG A 236 5.71 -2.01 19.48
CA ARG A 236 6.53 -2.96 20.25
C ARG A 236 7.94 -3.10 19.67
N CYS A 237 8.05 -3.21 18.34
CA CYS A 237 9.34 -3.30 17.67
C CYS A 237 10.18 -2.03 17.88
N ALA A 238 9.56 -0.85 17.74
CA ALA A 238 10.22 0.42 17.98
C ALA A 238 10.67 0.59 19.43
N ALA A 239 9.84 0.19 20.40
CA ALA A 239 10.21 0.23 21.81
C ALA A 239 11.43 -0.67 22.09
N ALA A 240 11.42 -1.90 21.57
CA ALA A 240 12.55 -2.82 21.69
C ALA A 240 13.84 -2.26 21.05
N CYS A 241 13.74 -1.52 19.94
CA CYS A 241 14.87 -0.84 19.32
C CYS A 241 15.41 0.30 20.20
N ARG A 242 14.52 1.14 20.76
CA ARG A 242 14.90 2.23 21.68
C ARG A 242 15.55 1.73 22.95
N GLU A 243 15.00 0.69 23.57
CA GLU A 243 15.56 0.04 24.77
C GLU A 243 16.97 -0.52 24.51
N ARG A 244 17.28 -0.89 23.27
CA ARG A 244 18.59 -1.39 22.82
C ARG A 244 19.51 -0.28 22.29
N GLY A 245 19.16 0.98 22.48
CA GLY A 245 20.03 2.11 22.16
C GLY A 245 19.97 2.61 20.72
N ALA A 246 18.90 2.33 19.96
CA ALA A 246 18.71 2.93 18.63
C ALA A 246 18.65 4.46 18.70
N GLU A 247 19.44 5.14 17.86
CA GLU A 247 19.55 6.60 17.78
C GLU A 247 18.21 7.22 17.36
N ALA A 248 17.56 6.61 16.38
CA ALA A 248 16.28 7.02 15.82
C ALA A 248 15.50 5.78 15.37
N VAL A 249 14.17 5.88 15.33
CA VAL A 249 13.32 4.80 14.82
C VAL A 249 12.31 5.36 13.81
N PHE A 250 12.37 4.86 12.58
CA PHE A 250 11.39 5.18 11.53
C PHE A 250 10.50 3.98 11.26
N ALA A 251 9.19 4.18 11.24
CA ALA A 251 8.25 3.17 10.77
C ALA A 251 7.85 3.46 9.32
N LEU A 252 7.84 2.44 8.47
CA LEU A 252 7.43 2.55 7.07
C LEU A 252 6.25 1.62 6.82
N ALA A 253 5.17 2.12 6.23
CA ALA A 253 4.06 1.29 5.78
C ALA A 253 3.50 1.78 4.46
N THR A 254 3.37 0.90 3.47
CA THR A 254 2.74 1.30 2.20
C THR A 254 1.31 1.78 2.42
N HIS A 255 0.54 1.10 3.27
CA HIS A 255 -0.86 1.44 3.54
C HIS A 255 -1.08 1.93 4.98
N GLY A 256 -1.32 3.24 5.12
CA GLY A 256 -1.71 3.87 6.39
C GLY A 256 -3.21 3.73 6.69
N LEU A 257 -3.66 2.58 7.19
CA LEU A 257 -5.08 2.34 7.50
C LEU A 257 -5.52 2.99 8.81
N PHE A 258 -4.61 3.09 9.78
CA PHE A 258 -4.80 3.85 11.02
C PHE A 258 -6.14 3.62 11.74
N ALA A 259 -6.49 2.35 11.97
CA ALA A 259 -7.70 1.95 12.68
C ALA A 259 -7.50 1.94 14.21
N GLY A 260 -8.54 2.28 14.97
CA GLY A 260 -8.54 2.23 16.44
C GLY A 260 -7.55 3.22 17.05
N GLU A 261 -6.61 2.74 17.87
CA GLU A 261 -5.61 3.54 18.61
C GLU A 261 -4.49 4.15 17.74
N ALA A 262 -4.69 4.28 16.44
CA ALA A 262 -3.66 4.75 15.53
C ALA A 262 -3.16 6.17 15.87
N ALA A 263 -4.03 7.04 16.37
CA ALA A 263 -3.63 8.37 16.84
C ALA A 263 -2.60 8.31 17.98
N ALA A 264 -2.73 7.34 18.89
CA ALA A 264 -1.76 7.14 19.97
C ALA A 264 -0.42 6.66 19.43
N MET A 265 -0.41 5.74 18.45
CA MET A 265 0.82 5.33 17.76
C MET A 265 1.49 6.52 17.07
N LEU A 266 0.73 7.36 16.39
CA LEU A 266 1.27 8.51 15.65
C LEU A 266 1.84 9.59 16.57
N ALA A 267 1.34 9.69 17.80
CA ALA A 267 1.85 10.60 18.82
C ALA A 267 3.00 10.00 19.66
N ASP A 268 3.27 8.70 19.54
CA ASP A 268 4.22 7.99 20.38
C ASP A 268 5.67 8.47 20.09
N PRO A 269 6.39 9.01 21.09
CA PRO A 269 7.75 9.50 20.91
C PRO A 269 8.78 8.40 20.63
N VAL A 270 8.40 7.12 20.76
CA VAL A 270 9.25 6.00 20.37
C VAL A 270 9.67 6.12 18.90
N PHE A 271 8.78 6.63 18.05
CA PHE A 271 9.03 6.89 16.64
C PHE A 271 9.60 8.31 16.44
N THR A 272 10.72 8.37 15.72
CA THR A 272 11.25 9.61 15.14
C THR A 272 10.37 10.08 13.99
N GLY A 273 9.87 9.14 13.17
CA GLY A 273 8.97 9.42 12.06
C GLY A 273 8.22 8.19 11.60
N ILE A 274 7.03 8.40 11.06
CA ILE A 274 6.17 7.38 10.47
C ILE A 274 5.92 7.80 9.04
N VAL A 275 6.32 6.96 8.09
CA VAL A 275 6.25 7.26 6.66
C VAL A 275 5.28 6.30 6.01
N VAL A 276 4.25 6.83 5.37
CA VAL A 276 3.27 6.05 4.61
C VAL A 276 3.17 6.56 3.17
N THR A 277 2.45 5.84 2.32
CA THR A 277 2.12 6.34 0.98
C THR A 277 0.69 6.85 0.89
N SER A 278 0.40 7.60 -0.15
CA SER A 278 -0.96 8.01 -0.52
C SER A 278 -1.81 6.89 -1.12
N SER A 279 -1.47 5.61 -0.89
CA SER A 279 -2.28 4.46 -1.32
C SER A 279 -3.66 4.49 -0.66
N VAL A 280 -3.75 5.03 0.55
CA VAL A 280 -4.98 5.28 1.30
C VAL A 280 -4.93 6.74 1.77
N PRO A 281 -6.03 7.50 1.65
CA PRO A 281 -6.10 8.84 2.24
C PRO A 281 -5.91 8.75 3.75
N ALA A 282 -5.09 9.62 4.32
CA ALA A 282 -4.95 9.69 5.76
C ALA A 282 -6.29 10.09 6.42
N PRO A 283 -6.66 9.48 7.55
CA PRO A 283 -7.84 9.90 8.29
C PRO A 283 -7.62 11.30 8.90
N PRO A 284 -8.68 11.95 9.40
CA PRO A 284 -8.53 13.12 10.26
C PRO A 284 -7.65 12.77 11.47
N LEU A 285 -6.53 13.46 11.62
CA LEU A 285 -5.54 13.21 12.68
C LEU A 285 -5.35 14.46 13.54
N PRO A 286 -5.17 14.31 14.87
CA PRO A 286 -4.77 15.42 15.73
C PRO A 286 -3.45 16.06 15.27
N VAL A 287 -3.27 17.36 15.53
CA VAL A 287 -2.06 18.11 15.14
C VAL A 287 -0.78 17.40 15.60
N ALA A 288 -0.74 16.92 16.84
CA ALA A 288 0.41 16.19 17.38
C ALA A 288 0.78 14.94 16.56
N ALA A 289 -0.22 14.23 16.03
CA ALA A 289 -0.02 13.07 15.16
C ALA A 289 0.46 13.46 13.76
N LYS A 290 0.04 14.62 13.23
CA LYS A 290 0.48 15.14 11.92
C LYS A 290 1.98 15.46 11.90
N THR A 291 2.58 15.86 13.02
CA THR A 291 4.02 16.23 13.07
C THR A 291 5.00 15.09 12.81
N ARG A 292 4.60 13.83 13.07
CA ARG A 292 5.46 12.64 12.87
C ARG A 292 5.09 11.85 11.62
N LEU A 293 3.95 12.15 10.99
CA LEU A 293 3.47 11.42 9.82
C LEU A 293 3.93 12.11 8.54
N THR A 294 4.67 11.37 7.72
CA THR A 294 5.01 11.76 6.35
C THR A 294 4.21 10.90 5.38
N MET A 295 3.53 11.53 4.42
CA MET A 295 2.80 10.81 3.37
C MET A 295 3.50 11.04 2.01
N LEU A 296 4.05 9.97 1.44
CA LEU A 296 4.68 9.98 0.12
C LEU A 296 3.64 9.81 -0.98
N ASP A 297 3.70 10.63 -2.03
CA ASP A 297 2.81 10.52 -3.17
C ASP A 297 3.11 9.26 -3.99
N LEU A 298 2.09 8.42 -4.14
CA LEU A 298 2.16 7.17 -4.91
C LEU A 298 1.92 7.39 -6.42
N ALA A 299 1.44 8.58 -6.81
CA ALA A 299 1.11 8.88 -8.19
C ALA A 299 2.26 8.68 -9.21
N PRO A 300 3.54 9.00 -8.92
CA PRO A 300 4.64 8.72 -9.84
C PRO A 300 4.77 7.23 -10.18
N LEU A 301 4.71 6.37 -9.15
CA LEU A 301 4.82 4.92 -9.31
C LEU A 301 3.65 4.36 -10.13
N LEU A 302 2.42 4.75 -9.80
CA LEU A 302 1.23 4.24 -10.49
C LEU A 302 1.10 4.78 -11.92
N ALA A 303 1.50 6.02 -12.19
CA ALA A 303 1.54 6.56 -13.55
C ALA A 303 2.54 5.79 -14.42
N GLU A 304 3.72 5.49 -13.87
CA GLU A 304 4.72 4.66 -14.55
C GLU A 304 4.18 3.24 -14.82
N ALA A 305 3.57 2.62 -13.81
CA ALA A 305 2.97 1.30 -13.95
C ALA A 305 1.88 1.27 -15.04
N VAL A 306 0.96 2.25 -15.05
CA VAL A 306 -0.08 2.35 -16.09
C VAL A 306 0.53 2.49 -17.49
N ARG A 307 1.58 3.29 -17.65
CA ARG A 307 2.25 3.46 -18.95
C ARG A 307 2.89 2.17 -19.43
N ARG A 308 3.55 1.44 -18.53
CA ARG A 308 4.16 0.13 -18.84
C ARG A 308 3.10 -0.90 -19.18
N LEU A 309 2.02 -1.00 -18.41
CA LEU A 309 0.90 -1.90 -18.72
C LEU A 309 0.23 -1.59 -20.06
N HIS A 310 0.05 -0.31 -20.37
CA HIS A 310 -0.50 0.11 -21.66
C HIS A 310 0.45 -0.24 -22.82
N GLY A 311 1.75 0.02 -22.66
CA GLY A 311 2.79 -0.16 -23.69
C GLY A 311 3.45 -1.54 -23.75
N GLY A 312 3.07 -2.49 -22.89
CA GLY A 312 3.70 -3.82 -22.81
C GLY A 312 5.10 -3.85 -22.17
N GLY A 313 5.43 -2.87 -21.33
CA GLY A 313 6.69 -2.81 -20.58
C GLY A 313 6.69 -3.65 -19.29
N SER A 314 7.87 -3.91 -18.74
CA SER A 314 8.07 -4.74 -17.53
C SER A 314 7.76 -3.98 -16.23
N LEU A 315 6.89 -4.52 -15.37
CA LEU A 315 6.67 -3.95 -14.02
C LEU A 315 7.71 -4.39 -13.00
N ALA A 316 8.42 -5.50 -13.23
CA ALA A 316 9.44 -6.00 -12.30
C ALA A 316 10.56 -4.97 -12.07
N GLU A 317 11.05 -4.36 -13.15
CA GLU A 317 12.08 -3.31 -13.10
C GLU A 317 11.63 -2.07 -12.32
N LEU A 318 10.32 -1.79 -12.28
CA LEU A 318 9.79 -0.62 -11.60
C LEU A 318 9.93 -0.75 -10.07
N SER A 319 9.77 -1.96 -9.54
CA SER A 319 9.80 -2.23 -8.10
C SER A 319 11.20 -2.11 -7.48
N ASP A 320 12.25 -2.25 -8.29
CA ASP A 320 13.65 -2.14 -7.85
C ASP A 320 14.33 -0.83 -8.31
N SER A 321 13.59 0.03 -9.03
CA SER A 321 14.14 1.28 -9.56
C SER A 321 14.07 2.43 -8.55
N LEU A 322 15.16 3.19 -8.46
CA LEU A 322 15.21 4.51 -7.82
C LEU A 322 14.85 5.64 -8.81
N GLU A 323 14.75 5.32 -10.09
CA GLU A 323 14.49 6.23 -11.20
C GLU A 323 12.99 6.39 -11.43
N LEU A 324 12.29 6.97 -10.44
CA LEU A 324 10.96 7.50 -10.68
C LEU A 324 11.08 8.98 -11.12
N PRO A 325 10.36 9.42 -12.16
CA PRO A 325 10.41 10.81 -12.62
C PRO A 325 10.06 11.81 -11.51
N GLY A 326 11.02 12.69 -11.17
CA GLY A 326 10.92 13.70 -10.11
C GLY A 326 11.25 13.15 -8.71
N GLY A 327 11.58 14.03 -7.76
CA GLY A 327 11.89 13.69 -6.36
C GLY A 327 10.74 13.02 -5.60
N PRO A 328 10.98 12.42 -4.42
CA PRO A 328 9.89 11.98 -3.54
C PRO A 328 9.02 13.20 -3.19
N VAL A 329 7.75 13.17 -3.62
CA VAL A 329 6.79 14.23 -3.32
C VAL A 329 6.13 13.90 -2.00
N VAL A 330 6.36 14.73 -0.99
CA VAL A 330 5.63 14.65 0.28
C VAL A 330 4.33 15.42 0.13
N LEU A 331 3.21 14.77 0.44
CA LEU A 331 1.91 15.41 0.43
C LEU A 331 1.70 16.19 1.71
N GLU A 332 1.28 17.45 1.58
CA GLU A 332 0.81 18.23 2.72
C GLU A 332 -0.45 17.57 3.30
N MET A 333 -0.43 17.31 4.60
CA MET A 333 -1.59 16.82 5.32
C MET A 333 -2.54 17.99 5.52
N ARG A 334 -3.52 18.15 4.61
CA ARG A 334 -4.54 19.20 4.71
C ARG A 334 -5.20 19.17 6.09
N GLU A 335 -5.61 20.35 6.57
CA GLU A 335 -6.26 20.52 7.88
C GLU A 335 -7.53 19.69 8.03
#